data_AF-A0AA40SLT9-F1
#
_entry.id   AF-A0AA40SLT9-F1
#
_cell.length_a   1.000
_cell.length_b   1.000
_cell.length_c   1.000
_cell.angle_alpha   90.00
_cell.angle_beta   90.00
_cell.angle_gamma   90.00
#
_symmetry.space_group_name_H-M   'P 1'
#
loop_
_entity.id
_entity.type
_entity.pdbx_description
1 polymer ?
#
loop_
_entity_poly.entity_id
_entity_poly.type
_entity_poly.pdbx_seq_one_letter_code
_entity_poly.pdbx_strand_id
1 'polypeptide(L)'
;MGYVVLGAWVIQAIVGAILLGEWLRHARGAGRGPLLVHISLVVLYLAPWVAFVVTGAAWWAWIAVAVLTVALSFGDVMMVRRARRLQGRTRPGMRDYGGAIGMVFTGKMPRRVVFHALLAPVVYFGSLGLAIAATVAPAS
;
A
#
# COMPACT_ATOMS: atom_id res chain seq x y z
N MET A 1 -10.05 12.40 13.42
CA MET A 1 -10.17 11.55 12.21
C MET A 1 -8.83 10.97 11.73
N GLY A 2 -7.70 11.69 11.79
CA GLY A 2 -6.37 11.14 11.41
C GLY A 2 -5.96 9.85 12.14
N TYR A 3 -6.41 9.67 13.40
CA TYR A 3 -6.19 8.44 14.17
C TYR A 3 -6.87 7.20 13.57
N VAL A 4 -7.99 7.36 12.86
CA VAL A 4 -8.69 6.23 12.20
C VAL A 4 -7.83 5.70 11.04
N VAL A 5 -7.28 6.61 10.23
CA VAL A 5 -6.35 6.27 9.15
C VAL A 5 -5.07 5.64 9.71
N LEU A 6 -4.55 6.17 10.83
CA LEU A 6 -3.41 5.57 11.51
C LEU A 6 -3.71 4.15 12.01
N GLY A 7 -4.89 3.92 12.60
CA GLY A 7 -5.33 2.59 13.01
C GLY A 7 -5.44 1.61 11.84
N ALA A 8 -6.03 2.05 10.72
CA ALA A 8 -6.09 1.24 9.50
C ALA A 8 -4.69 0.95 8.95
N TRP A 9 -3.78 1.94 8.98
CA TRP A 9 -2.38 1.76 8.59
C TRP A 9 -1.65 0.76 9.50
N VAL A 10 -1.89 0.76 10.81
CA VAL A 10 -1.31 -0.21 11.75
C VAL A 10 -1.76 -1.63 11.41
N ILE A 11 -3.06 -1.84 11.16
CA ILE A 11 -3.58 -3.14 10.74
C ILE A 11 -2.92 -3.57 9.42
N GLN A 12 -2.81 -2.65 8.46
CA GLN A 12 -2.15 -2.88 7.18
C GLN A 12 -0.67 -3.26 7.36
N ALA A 13 0.05 -2.57 8.25
CA ALA A 13 1.45 -2.81 8.56
C ALA A 13 1.69 -4.16 9.24
N ILE A 14 0.80 -4.57 10.16
CA ILE A 14 0.87 -5.91 10.80
C ILE A 14 0.74 -7.00 9.74
N VAL A 15 -0.23 -6.90 8.84
CA VAL A 15 -0.39 -7.89 7.76
C VAL A 15 0.80 -7.84 6.80
N GLY A 16 1.30 -6.65 6.48
CA GLY A 16 2.53 -6.49 5.68
C GLY A 16 3.75 -7.15 6.32
N ALA A 17 3.91 -7.05 7.63
CA ALA A 17 4.99 -7.70 8.38
C ALA A 17 4.87 -9.23 8.37
N ILE A 18 3.65 -9.76 8.48
CA ILE A 18 3.40 -11.20 8.34
C ILE A 18 3.80 -11.68 6.93
N LEU A 19 3.38 -10.96 5.89
CA LEU A 19 3.73 -11.27 4.49
C LEU A 19 5.25 -11.19 4.25
N LEU A 20 5.92 -10.21 4.88
CA LEU A 20 7.38 -10.09 4.85
C LEU A 20 8.04 -11.30 5.53
N GLY A 21 7.54 -11.73 6.68
CA GLY A 21 8.01 -12.93 7.37
C GLY A 21 7.86 -14.20 6.51
N GLU A 22 6.71 -14.37 5.86
CA GLU A 22 6.49 -15.47 4.91
C GLU A 22 7.45 -15.41 3.72
N TRP A 23 7.70 -14.22 3.17
CA TRP A 23 8.67 -14.00 2.09
C TRP A 23 10.10 -14.34 2.53
N LEU A 24 10.51 -13.90 3.72
CA LEU A 24 11.83 -14.19 4.27
C LEU A 24 12.06 -15.70 4.46
N ARG A 25 11.01 -16.46 4.77
CA ARG A 25 11.07 -17.91 4.98
C ARG A 25 11.07 -18.71 3.67
N HIS A 26 10.26 -18.33 2.68
CA HIS A 26 9.96 -19.21 1.54
C HIS A 26 10.31 -18.65 0.16
N ALA A 27 10.66 -17.36 0.05
CA ALA A 27 10.84 -16.70 -1.24
C ALA A 27 12.00 -15.70 -1.26
N ARG A 28 12.95 -15.85 -0.32
CA ARG A 28 14.08 -14.94 -0.13
C ARG A 28 14.88 -14.81 -1.43
N GLY A 29 14.90 -13.60 -2.00
CA GLY A 29 15.60 -13.29 -3.26
C GLY A 29 14.68 -12.97 -4.44
N ALA A 30 13.46 -13.51 -4.48
CA ALA A 30 12.52 -13.21 -5.55
C ALA A 30 11.86 -11.83 -5.34
N GLY A 31 12.14 -10.87 -6.23
CA GLY A 31 11.50 -9.55 -6.19
C GLY A 31 11.96 -8.65 -5.04
N ARG A 32 13.18 -8.87 -4.51
CA ARG A 32 13.75 -8.14 -3.36
C ARG A 32 13.75 -6.61 -3.54
N GLY A 33 14.14 -6.11 -4.71
CA GLY A 33 14.24 -4.66 -4.97
C GLY A 33 12.91 -3.92 -4.75
N PRO A 34 11.86 -4.21 -5.52
CA PRO A 34 10.54 -3.61 -5.34
C PRO A 34 9.96 -3.77 -3.94
N LEU A 35 10.20 -4.92 -3.28
CA LEU A 35 9.73 -5.16 -1.91
C LEU A 35 10.40 -4.22 -0.91
N LEU A 36 11.73 -4.06 -0.98
CA LEU A 36 12.45 -3.17 -0.08
C LEU A 36 12.02 -1.72 -0.27
N VAL A 37 11.88 -1.27 -1.53
CA VAL A 37 11.40 0.10 -1.81
C VAL A 37 9.99 0.30 -1.28
N HIS A 38 9.09 -0.66 -1.49
CA HIS A 38 7.73 -0.61 -0.97
C HIS A 38 7.72 -0.46 0.57
N ILE A 39 8.44 -1.31 1.29
CA ILE A 39 8.50 -1.28 2.75
C ILE A 39 9.09 0.05 3.25
N SER A 40 10.20 0.50 2.66
CA SER A 40 10.83 1.76 3.03
C SER A 40 9.89 2.94 2.87
N LEU A 41 9.13 2.99 1.77
CA LEU A 41 8.16 4.06 1.55
C LEU A 41 6.95 3.98 2.49
N VAL A 42 6.45 2.76 2.79
CA VAL A 42 5.37 2.58 3.77
C VAL A 42 5.81 3.02 5.17
N VAL A 43 7.06 2.77 5.55
CA VAL A 43 7.62 3.27 6.81
C VAL A 43 7.83 4.78 6.77
N LEU A 44 8.35 5.30 5.66
CA LEU A 44 8.57 6.74 5.46
C LEU A 44 7.26 7.53 5.53
N TYR A 45 6.13 6.96 5.10
CA TYR A 45 4.80 7.57 5.22
C TYR A 45 4.45 7.95 6.67
N LEU A 46 4.93 7.20 7.67
CA LEU A 46 4.56 7.38 9.06
C LEU A 46 4.97 8.75 9.60
N ALA A 47 6.19 9.20 9.28
CA ALA A 47 6.73 10.47 9.77
C ALA A 47 5.87 11.69 9.36
N PRO A 48 5.59 11.94 8.06
CA PRO A 48 4.73 13.04 7.65
C PRO A 48 3.28 12.85 8.11
N TRP A 49 2.77 11.61 8.20
CA TRP A 49 1.41 11.40 8.69
C TRP A 49 1.26 11.75 10.18
N VAL A 50 2.22 11.36 11.02
CA VAL A 50 2.25 11.74 12.44
C VAL A 50 2.43 13.25 12.58
N ALA A 51 3.31 13.87 11.79
CA ALA A 51 3.46 15.33 11.77
C ALA A 51 2.14 16.04 11.42
N PHE A 52 1.38 15.53 10.45
CA PHE A 52 0.04 16.03 10.15
C PHE A 52 -0.93 15.86 11.32
N VAL A 53 -0.97 14.70 11.97
CA VAL A 53 -1.86 14.46 13.11
C VAL A 53 -1.56 15.39 14.28
N VAL A 54 -0.28 15.70 14.53
CA VAL A 54 0.15 16.58 15.64
C VAL A 54 -0.06 18.05 15.32
N THR A 55 0.26 18.49 14.10
CA THR A 55 0.28 19.91 13.74
C THR A 55 -0.99 20.40 13.06
N GLY A 56 -1.80 19.50 12.50
CA GLY A 56 -2.92 19.83 11.64
C GLY A 56 -2.54 20.40 10.27
N ALA A 57 -1.25 20.59 9.97
CA ALA A 57 -0.83 21.28 8.75
C ALA A 57 -1.00 20.40 7.50
N ALA A 58 -1.85 20.85 6.57
CA ALA A 58 -2.28 20.06 5.41
C ALA A 58 -1.13 19.59 4.50
N TRP A 59 -0.04 20.35 4.41
CA TRP A 59 1.10 19.99 3.56
C TRP A 59 1.77 18.69 4.00
N TRP A 60 1.79 18.38 5.30
CA TRP A 60 2.29 17.10 5.80
C TRP A 60 1.42 15.93 5.34
N ALA A 61 0.09 16.10 5.30
CA ALA A 61 -0.82 15.09 4.77
C ALA A 61 -0.57 14.85 3.28
N TRP A 62 -0.34 15.90 2.49
CA TRP A 62 -0.04 15.77 1.07
C TRP A 62 1.29 15.06 0.81
N ILE A 63 2.35 15.36 1.58
CA ILE A 63 3.62 14.61 1.50
C ILE A 63 3.38 13.14 1.80
N ALA A 64 2.64 12.82 2.86
CA ALA A 64 2.32 11.44 3.21
C ALA A 64 1.56 10.74 2.06
N VAL A 65 0.54 11.38 1.49
CA VAL A 65 -0.20 10.85 0.33
C VAL A 65 0.72 10.61 -0.86
N ALA A 66 1.60 11.55 -1.19
CA ALA A 66 2.56 11.39 -2.29
C ALA A 66 3.48 10.18 -2.07
N VAL A 67 4.04 10.03 -0.87
CA VAL A 67 4.87 8.87 -0.49
C VAL A 67 4.07 7.57 -0.62
N LEU A 68 2.82 7.56 -0.15
CA LEU A 68 1.95 6.38 -0.21
C LEU A 68 1.58 6.01 -1.65
N THR A 69 1.33 6.98 -2.54
CA THR A 69 1.10 6.75 -3.97
C THR A 69 2.26 6.00 -4.61
N VAL A 70 3.49 6.43 -4.33
CA VAL A 70 4.69 5.77 -4.84
C VAL A 70 4.80 4.36 -4.24
N ALA A 71 4.57 4.21 -2.93
CA ALA A 71 4.60 2.91 -2.27
C ALA A 71 3.62 1.91 -2.89
N LEU A 72 2.38 2.33 -3.17
CA LEU A 72 1.34 1.51 -3.78
C LEU A 72 1.72 1.04 -5.19
N SER A 73 2.36 1.92 -5.97
CA SER A 73 2.86 1.58 -7.31
C SER A 73 3.82 0.38 -7.26
N PHE A 74 4.71 0.31 -6.26
CA PHE A 74 5.56 -0.86 -6.06
C PHE A 74 4.79 -2.10 -5.59
N GLY A 75 3.75 -1.91 -4.76
CA GLY A 75 2.81 -2.96 -4.38
C GLY A 75 2.13 -3.60 -5.59
N ASP A 76 1.63 -2.78 -6.50
CA ASP A 76 0.98 -3.20 -7.75
C ASP A 76 1.95 -3.96 -8.65
N VAL A 77 3.18 -3.46 -8.82
CA VAL A 77 4.22 -4.17 -9.57
C VAL A 77 4.46 -5.57 -9.00
N MET A 78 4.50 -5.72 -7.67
CA MET A 78 4.65 -7.03 -7.02
C MET A 78 3.42 -7.93 -7.23
N MET A 79 2.21 -7.37 -7.10
CA MET A 79 0.95 -8.09 -7.30
C MET A 79 0.83 -8.60 -8.73
N VAL A 80 1.12 -7.74 -9.71
CA VAL A 80 1.10 -8.08 -11.13
C VAL A 80 2.16 -9.14 -11.47
N ARG A 81 3.39 -8.99 -10.96
CA ARG A 81 4.45 -10.01 -11.12
C ARG A 81 4.03 -11.35 -10.53
N ARG A 82 3.33 -11.35 -9.39
CA ARG A 82 2.79 -12.58 -8.78
C ARG A 82 1.69 -13.20 -9.63
N ALA A 83 0.72 -12.41 -10.09
CA ALA A 83 -0.36 -12.85 -10.95
C ALA A 83 0.17 -13.51 -12.23
N ARG A 84 1.15 -12.88 -12.88
CA ARG A 84 1.83 -13.47 -14.05
C ARG A 84 2.47 -14.83 -13.76
N ARG A 85 3.21 -14.94 -12.66
CA ARG A 85 3.83 -16.21 -12.25
C ARG A 85 2.81 -17.31 -12.02
N LEU A 86 1.70 -17.00 -11.35
CA LEU A 86 0.61 -17.95 -11.11
C LEU A 86 -0.10 -18.38 -12.41
N GLN A 87 -0.07 -17.53 -13.44
CA GLN A 87 -0.61 -17.82 -14.77
C GLN A 87 0.42 -18.45 -15.73
N GLY A 88 1.66 -18.71 -15.29
CA GLY A 88 2.74 -19.20 -16.16
C GLY A 88 3.22 -18.20 -17.22
N ARG A 89 2.91 -16.91 -17.07
CA ARG A 89 3.29 -15.85 -18.03
C ARG A 89 4.61 -15.19 -17.64
N THR A 90 5.52 -15.05 -18.59
CA THR A 90 6.85 -14.44 -18.39
C THR A 90 6.99 -13.05 -19.00
N ARG A 91 6.19 -12.72 -20.03
CA ARG A 91 6.24 -11.43 -20.73
C ARG A 91 5.19 -10.45 -20.17
N PRO A 92 5.51 -9.15 -20.03
CA PRO A 92 4.53 -8.14 -19.66
C PRO A 92 3.48 -7.96 -20.77
N GLY A 93 2.22 -7.77 -20.39
CA GLY A 93 1.12 -7.48 -21.28
C GLY A 93 0.24 -6.35 -20.76
N MET A 94 -0.47 -5.66 -21.67
CA MET A 94 -1.33 -4.52 -21.33
C MET A 94 -2.51 -4.89 -20.41
N ARG A 95 -2.88 -6.16 -20.35
CA ARG A 95 -3.99 -6.68 -19.52
C ARG A 95 -3.54 -7.24 -18.16
N ASP A 96 -2.25 -7.15 -17.84
CA ASP A 96 -1.70 -7.80 -16.65
C ASP A 96 -2.26 -7.22 -15.35
N TYR A 97 -2.52 -5.91 -15.31
CA TYR A 97 -3.08 -5.25 -14.14
C TYR A 97 -4.53 -5.68 -13.88
N GLY A 98 -5.39 -5.65 -14.91
CA GLY A 98 -6.76 -6.14 -14.81
C GLY A 98 -6.84 -7.64 -14.46
N GLY A 99 -5.92 -8.45 -15.01
CA GLY A 99 -5.80 -9.86 -14.65
C GLY A 99 -5.40 -10.07 -13.19
N ALA A 100 -4.49 -9.25 -12.65
CA ALA A 100 -4.09 -9.30 -11.25
C ALA A 100 -5.24 -8.93 -10.31
N ILE A 101 -6.00 -7.87 -10.64
CA ILE A 101 -7.21 -7.49 -9.91
C ILE A 101 -8.24 -8.62 -9.95
N GLY A 102 -8.51 -9.20 -11.12
CA GLY A 102 -9.45 -10.33 -11.24
C GLY A 102 -9.04 -11.53 -10.37
N MET A 103 -7.75 -11.77 -10.20
CA MET A 103 -7.26 -12.83 -9.31
C MET A 103 -7.46 -12.56 -7.82
N VAL A 104 -7.51 -11.28 -7.40
CA VAL A 104 -7.87 -10.90 -6.02
C VAL A 104 -9.31 -11.33 -5.72
N PHE A 105 -10.23 -11.10 -6.67
CA PHE A 105 -11.66 -11.38 -6.49
C PHE A 105 -12.06 -12.84 -6.79
N THR A 106 -11.28 -13.56 -7.59
CA THR A 106 -11.58 -14.97 -7.95
C THR A 106 -10.96 -16.00 -7.00
N GLY A 107 -10.39 -15.57 -5.88
CA GLY A 107 -9.79 -16.47 -4.88
C GLY A 107 -8.48 -17.14 -5.32
N LYS A 108 -7.88 -16.69 -6.43
CA LYS A 108 -6.63 -17.25 -6.97
C LYS A 108 -5.37 -16.67 -6.30
N MET A 109 -5.53 -15.74 -5.37
CA MET A 109 -4.46 -15.19 -4.54
C MET A 109 -4.55 -15.67 -3.10
N PRO A 110 -3.40 -15.78 -2.38
CA PRO A 110 -3.42 -16.10 -0.96
C PRO A 110 -4.25 -15.09 -0.17
N ARG A 111 -5.05 -15.57 0.79
CA ARG A 111 -6.00 -14.74 1.57
C ARG A 111 -5.36 -13.51 2.21
N ARG A 112 -4.14 -13.64 2.77
CA ARG A 112 -3.40 -12.52 3.37
C ARG A 112 -3.02 -11.45 2.36
N VAL A 113 -2.66 -11.85 1.13
CA VAL A 113 -2.36 -10.92 0.03
C VAL A 113 -3.62 -10.18 -0.40
N VAL A 114 -4.75 -10.90 -0.53
CA VAL A 114 -6.06 -10.31 -0.84
C VAL A 114 -6.45 -9.29 0.21
N PHE A 115 -6.39 -9.66 1.49
CA PHE A 115 -6.71 -8.75 2.60
C PHE A 115 -5.85 -7.49 2.55
N HIS A 116 -4.53 -7.66 2.42
CA HIS A 116 -3.59 -6.54 2.35
C HIS A 116 -3.86 -5.64 1.12
N ALA A 117 -4.18 -6.22 -0.03
CA ALA A 117 -4.51 -5.47 -1.24
C ALA A 117 -5.84 -4.70 -1.11
N LEU A 118 -6.85 -5.26 -0.45
CA LEU A 118 -8.16 -4.63 -0.27
C LEU A 118 -8.18 -3.57 0.83
N LEU A 119 -7.32 -3.69 1.84
CA LEU A 119 -7.19 -2.69 2.90
C LEU A 119 -6.33 -1.48 2.48
N ALA A 120 -5.44 -1.64 1.50
CA ALA A 120 -4.64 -0.54 0.95
C ALA A 120 -5.46 0.67 0.47
N PRO A 121 -6.56 0.50 -0.32
CA PRO A 121 -7.46 1.59 -0.69
C PRO A 121 -8.05 2.34 0.51
N VAL A 122 -8.37 1.65 1.61
CA VAL A 122 -8.93 2.30 2.81
C VAL A 122 -7.93 3.28 3.41
N VAL A 123 -6.67 2.86 3.54
CA VAL A 123 -5.59 3.72 4.05
C VAL A 123 -5.33 4.88 3.08
N TYR A 124 -5.28 4.59 1.78
CA TYR A 124 -5.01 5.59 0.75
C TYR A 124 -6.09 6.65 0.65
N PHE A 125 -7.34 6.25 0.42
CA PHE A 125 -8.46 7.18 0.27
C PHE A 125 -8.80 7.88 1.58
N GLY A 126 -8.58 7.22 2.73
CA GLY A 126 -8.66 7.88 4.04
C GLY A 126 -7.61 8.97 4.18
N SER A 127 -6.37 8.70 3.76
CA SER A 127 -5.28 9.71 3.78
C SER A 127 -5.58 10.88 2.84
N LEU A 128 -5.99 10.57 1.62
CA LEU A 128 -6.33 11.57 0.60
C LEU A 128 -7.51 12.43 1.02
N GLY A 129 -8.58 11.82 1.53
CA GLY A 129 -9.76 12.54 2.01
C GLY A 129 -9.43 13.52 3.13
N LEU A 130 -8.57 13.13 4.07
CA LEU A 130 -8.10 14.03 5.13
C LEU A 130 -7.16 15.12 4.63
N ALA A 131 -6.28 14.83 3.66
CA ALA A 131 -5.44 15.85 3.05
C ALA A 131 -6.30 16.93 2.35
N ILE A 132 -7.31 16.51 1.59
CA ILE A 132 -8.28 17.41 0.96
C ILE A 132 -9.05 18.20 2.01
N ALA A 133 -9.63 17.53 3.01
CA ALA A 133 -10.40 18.17 4.07
C ALA A 133 -9.57 19.22 4.84
N ALA A 134 -8.32 18.91 5.19
CA ALA A 134 -7.42 19.84 5.86
C ALA A 134 -7.01 21.03 4.98
N THR A 135 -7.06 20.89 3.66
CA THR A 135 -6.74 21.98 2.72
C THR A 135 -7.90 22.98 2.61
N VAL A 136 -9.15 22.48 2.68
CA VAL A 136 -10.35 23.31 2.50
C VAL A 136 -11.02 23.72 3.82
N ALA A 137 -10.56 23.18 4.95
CA ALA A 137 -11.04 23.59 6.25
C ALA A 137 -10.71 25.08 6.48
N PRO A 138 -11.68 25.90 6.90
CA PRO A 138 -11.40 27.29 7.23
C PRO A 138 -10.36 27.36 8.35
N ALA A 139 -9.39 28.28 8.22
CA ALA A 139 -8.47 28.59 9.31
C ALA A 139 -9.31 28.99 10.53
N SER A 140 -9.20 28.20 11.60
CA SER A 140 -9.88 28.45 12.88
C SER A 140 -8.98 29.26 13.80
#